data_AF-A0A8C5PUX4-F1
#
_entry.id   AF-A0A8C5PUX4-F1
#
_cell.length_a   1.000
_cell.length_b   1.000
_cell.length_c   1.000
_cell.angle_alpha   90.00
_cell.angle_beta   90.00
_cell.angle_gamma   90.00
#
_symmetry.space_group_name_H-M   'P 1'
#
loop_
_entity.id
_entity.type
_entity.pdbx_description
1 polymer ?
#
loop_
_entity_poly.entity_id
_entity_poly.type
_entity_poly.pdbx_seq_one_letter_code
_entity_poly.pdbx_strand_id
1 'polypeptide(L)'
;MRIDLHNTVHRSRRSSLSVKTSEAERFGGILLPAYGVARLYSKMNLFEDLVDDMFNHTTHALAVLSAEQRQIRDAVIQNRMALDYLLIKEGGVCGLLNLTHCCFHIDDISGEVSQDIHDIEEIQTQLRKRQHIPQRCTISTV
;
A
#
# COMPACT_ATOMS: atom_id res chain seq x y z
N MET A 1 -11.32 -22.99 -4.65
CA MET A 1 -11.11 -21.68 -5.31
C MET A 1 -12.06 -20.69 -4.65
N ARG A 2 -11.58 -19.93 -3.66
CA ARG A 2 -12.33 -18.83 -3.02
C ARG A 2 -11.99 -17.58 -3.80
N ILE A 3 -12.97 -17.01 -4.51
CA ILE A 3 -12.87 -15.67 -5.04
C ILE A 3 -13.88 -14.86 -4.24
N ASP A 4 -13.43 -14.29 -3.13
CA ASP A 4 -14.28 -13.42 -2.31
C ASP A 4 -13.75 -11.98 -2.34
N LEU A 5 -14.56 -11.13 -2.98
CA LEU A 5 -15.14 -9.95 -2.32
C LEU A 5 -14.22 -8.81 -1.86
N HIS A 6 -13.15 -8.48 -2.59
CA HIS A 6 -12.34 -7.28 -2.27
C HIS A 6 -12.94 -5.95 -2.80
N ASN A 7 -13.97 -5.99 -3.65
CA ASN A 7 -14.43 -4.82 -4.41
C ASN A 7 -15.37 -3.88 -3.62
N THR A 8 -16.04 -4.35 -2.57
CA THR A 8 -17.02 -3.55 -1.82
C THR A 8 -16.39 -2.65 -0.74
N VAL A 9 -15.20 -3.01 -0.22
CA VAL A 9 -14.53 -2.26 0.86
C VAL A 9 -13.90 -0.94 0.34
N HIS A 10 -13.30 -0.95 -0.86
CA HIS A 10 -12.61 0.22 -1.42
C HIS A 10 -13.54 1.41 -1.73
N ARG A 11 -14.81 1.16 -2.07
CA ARG A 11 -15.73 2.23 -2.49
C ARG A 11 -16.23 3.07 -1.32
N SER A 12 -16.30 2.51 -0.11
CA SER A 12 -16.86 3.19 1.07
C SER A 12 -15.91 4.25 1.65
N ARG A 13 -14.60 3.95 1.73
CA ARG A 13 -13.58 4.84 2.34
C ARG A 13 -13.19 6.07 1.52
N ARG A 14 -13.45 6.09 0.21
CA ARG A 14 -13.19 7.27 -0.64
C ARG A 14 -14.05 8.48 -0.25
N SER A 15 -15.12 8.26 0.53
CA SER A 15 -16.05 9.31 0.97
C SER A 15 -15.60 10.08 2.23
N SER A 16 -14.76 9.49 3.09
CA SER A 16 -14.28 10.12 4.34
C SER A 16 -13.04 10.99 4.14
N LEU A 17 -12.25 10.72 3.09
CA LEU A 17 -11.07 11.50 2.71
C LEU A 17 -11.43 12.65 1.75
N SER A 18 -12.33 13.54 2.17
CA SER A 18 -12.59 14.76 1.42
C SER A 18 -12.50 15.94 2.36
N VAL A 19 -11.30 16.53 2.41
CA VAL A 19 -11.06 17.81 3.07
C VAL A 19 -11.75 18.91 2.26
N LYS A 20 -13.08 18.96 2.33
CA LYS A 20 -13.86 20.00 1.68
C LYS A 20 -13.62 21.30 2.43
N THR A 21 -13.32 22.35 1.68
CA THR A 21 -13.20 23.70 2.22
C THR A 21 -14.33 24.49 1.60
N SER A 22 -15.29 24.90 2.44
CA SER A 22 -16.44 25.69 1.99
C SER A 22 -15.97 27.05 1.48
N GLU A 23 -16.70 27.64 0.53
CA GLU A 23 -16.42 28.98 0.01
C GLU A 23 -16.44 30.04 1.11
N ALA A 24 -17.34 29.91 2.08
CA ALA A 24 -17.41 30.80 3.25
C ALA A 24 -16.13 30.75 4.10
N GLU A 25 -15.51 29.56 4.23
CA GLU A 25 -14.26 29.41 4.98
C GLU A 25 -13.04 29.93 4.21
N ARG A 26 -13.07 29.80 2.89
CA ARG A 26 -12.07 30.42 2.01
C ARG A 26 -12.13 31.94 2.13
N PHE A 27 -13.32 32.50 2.04
CA PHE A 27 -13.52 33.95 2.17
C PHE A 27 -13.15 34.45 3.58
N GLY A 28 -13.52 33.69 4.62
CA GLY A 28 -13.10 33.96 6.00
C GLY A 28 -11.58 33.95 6.18
N GLY A 29 -10.85 33.06 5.50
CA GLY A 29 -9.39 33.04 5.51
C GLY A 29 -8.72 34.21 4.77
N ILE A 30 -9.38 34.77 3.74
CA ILE A 30 -8.92 35.97 3.03
C ILE A 30 -9.10 37.22 3.91
N LEU A 31 -10.27 37.33 4.56
CA LEU A 31 -10.60 38.46 5.44
C LEU A 31 -9.84 38.43 6.76
N LEU A 32 -9.63 37.24 7.31
CA LEU A 32 -8.96 37.01 8.59
C LEU A 32 -7.81 36.00 8.38
N PRO A 33 -6.60 36.48 8.03
CA PRO A 33 -5.46 35.60 7.75
C PRO A 33 -5.15 34.62 8.88
N ALA A 34 -5.30 35.06 10.14
CA ALA A 34 -5.11 34.22 11.33
C ALA A 34 -6.10 33.05 11.40
N TYR A 35 -7.37 33.26 11.00
CA TYR A 35 -8.37 32.21 10.92
C TYR A 35 -8.04 31.20 9.81
N GLY A 36 -7.59 31.69 8.66
CA GLY A 36 -7.19 30.84 7.53
C GLY A 36 -6.07 29.86 7.90
N VAL A 37 -5.01 30.33 8.56
CA VAL A 37 -3.91 29.46 9.00
C VAL A 37 -4.34 28.53 10.12
N ALA A 38 -5.11 29.00 11.12
CA ALA A 38 -5.60 28.15 12.20
C ALA A 38 -6.46 26.98 11.69
N ARG A 39 -7.33 27.26 10.70
CA ARG A 39 -8.17 26.24 10.07
C ARG A 39 -7.34 25.22 9.26
N LEU A 40 -6.25 25.67 8.63
CA LEU A 40 -5.30 24.80 7.95
C LEU A 40 -4.57 23.88 8.95
N TYR A 41 -4.13 24.40 10.10
CA TYR A 41 -3.50 23.60 11.16
C TYR A 41 -4.43 22.48 11.66
N SER A 42 -5.71 22.76 11.92
CA SER A 42 -6.67 21.72 12.33
C SER A 42 -6.80 20.58 11.30
N LYS A 43 -6.68 20.90 10.01
CA LYS A 43 -6.77 19.92 8.93
C LYS A 43 -5.49 19.09 8.78
N MET A 44 -4.33 19.63 9.16
CA MET A 44 -3.07 18.88 9.14
C MET A 44 -3.08 17.71 10.13
N ASN A 45 -3.62 17.89 11.34
CA ASN A 45 -3.71 16.81 12.33
C ASN A 45 -4.58 15.65 11.83
N LEU A 46 -5.71 15.95 11.18
CA LEU A 46 -6.59 14.92 10.59
C LEU A 46 -5.91 14.15 9.45
N PHE A 47 -5.09 14.83 8.66
CA PHE A 47 -4.35 14.17 7.57
C PHE A 47 -3.37 13.14 8.11
N GLU A 48 -2.78 13.40 9.27
CA GLU A 48 -1.78 12.53 9.86
C GLU A 48 -2.37 11.19 10.34
N ASP A 49 -3.51 11.22 11.04
CA ASP A 49 -4.23 10.02 11.45
C ASP A 49 -4.66 9.17 10.25
N LEU A 50 -5.08 9.83 9.17
CA LEU A 50 -5.44 9.16 7.94
C LEU A 50 -4.22 8.49 7.29
N VAL A 51 -3.09 9.18 7.21
CA VAL A 51 -1.86 8.61 6.63
C VAL A 51 -1.43 7.38 7.42
N ASP A 52 -1.54 7.42 8.74
CA ASP A 52 -1.24 6.28 9.62
C ASP A 52 -2.17 5.07 9.37
N ASP A 53 -3.47 5.30 9.21
CA ASP A 53 -4.44 4.27 8.80
C ASP A 53 -4.10 3.71 7.41
N MET A 54 -3.80 4.58 6.44
CA MET A 54 -3.42 4.15 5.09
C MET A 54 -2.17 3.28 5.10
N PHE A 55 -1.14 3.63 5.88
CA PHE A 55 0.07 2.83 5.99
C PHE A 55 -0.22 1.45 6.59
N ASN A 56 -0.93 1.38 7.72
CA ASN A 56 -1.27 0.11 8.36
C ASN A 56 -2.08 -0.82 7.43
N HIS A 57 -3.02 -0.27 6.66
CA HIS A 57 -3.77 -1.07 5.69
C HIS A 57 -2.92 -1.50 4.49
N THR A 58 -2.00 -0.64 4.03
CA THR A 58 -1.13 -0.93 2.89
C THR A 58 -0.09 -1.99 3.24
N THR A 59 0.56 -1.90 4.40
CA THR A 59 1.54 -2.90 4.88
C THR A 59 0.87 -4.27 5.04
N HIS A 60 -0.32 -4.31 5.64
CA HIS A 60 -1.09 -5.55 5.77
C HIS A 60 -1.46 -6.14 4.40
N ALA A 61 -1.93 -5.31 3.46
CA ALA A 61 -2.28 -5.78 2.12
C ALA A 61 -1.06 -6.32 1.35
N LEU A 62 0.09 -5.65 1.44
CA LEU A 62 1.35 -6.11 0.84
C LEU A 62 1.82 -7.43 1.46
N ALA A 63 1.70 -7.59 2.78
CA ALA A 63 2.04 -8.83 3.46
C ALA A 63 1.19 -10.00 2.94
N VAL A 64 -0.14 -9.82 2.87
CA VAL A 64 -1.07 -10.83 2.34
C VAL A 64 -0.75 -11.16 0.88
N LEU A 65 -0.58 -10.14 0.03
CA LEU A 65 -0.28 -10.34 -1.38
C LEU A 65 1.05 -11.08 -1.59
N SER A 66 2.08 -10.75 -0.81
CA SER A 66 3.38 -11.44 -0.88
C SER A 66 3.25 -12.91 -0.51
N ALA A 67 2.40 -13.25 0.47
CA ALA A 67 2.14 -14.62 0.88
C ALA A 67 1.34 -15.39 -0.18
N GLU A 68 0.32 -14.78 -0.77
CA GLU A 68 -0.44 -15.38 -1.87
C GLU A 68 0.44 -15.61 -3.10
N GLN A 69 1.31 -14.65 -3.46
CA GLN A 69 2.22 -14.79 -4.58
C GLN A 69 3.21 -15.94 -4.40
N ARG A 70 3.73 -16.17 -3.19
CA ARG A 70 4.55 -17.36 -2.87
C ARG A 70 3.78 -18.65 -3.14
N GLN A 71 2.54 -18.75 -2.68
CA GLN A 71 1.71 -19.96 -2.89
C GLN A 71 1.40 -20.19 -4.37
N ILE A 72 1.10 -19.13 -5.12
CA ILE A 72 0.87 -19.23 -6.56
C ILE A 72 2.14 -19.69 -7.27
N ARG A 73 3.30 -19.12 -6.91
CA ARG A 73 4.60 -19.53 -7.44
C ARG A 73 4.84 -21.02 -7.21
N ASP A 74 4.62 -21.52 -6.00
CA ASP A 74 4.80 -22.94 -5.68
C ASP A 74 3.85 -23.83 -6.49
N ALA A 75 2.58 -23.44 -6.61
CA ALA A 75 1.61 -24.17 -7.43
C ALA A 75 2.01 -24.19 -8.91
N VAL A 76 2.51 -23.08 -9.46
CA VAL A 76 3.00 -23.00 -10.84
C VAL A 76 4.22 -23.90 -11.05
N ILE A 77 5.17 -23.89 -10.13
CA ILE A 77 6.36 -24.75 -10.18
C ILE A 77 5.95 -26.24 -10.14
N GLN A 78 5.03 -26.61 -9.24
CA GLN A 78 4.52 -27.97 -9.14
C GLN A 78 3.76 -28.39 -10.40
N ASN A 79 2.88 -27.54 -10.92
CA ASN A 79 2.16 -27.81 -12.16
C ASN A 79 3.13 -28.00 -13.33
N ARG A 80 4.16 -27.17 -13.44
CA ARG A 80 5.17 -27.30 -14.49
C ARG A 80 5.90 -28.64 -14.41
N MET A 81 6.30 -29.06 -13.21
CA MET A 81 6.95 -30.36 -12.99
C MET A 81 6.03 -31.53 -13.38
N ALA A 82 4.75 -31.47 -13.01
CA ALA A 82 3.77 -32.48 -13.38
C ALA A 82 3.55 -32.54 -14.90
N LEU A 83 3.45 -31.38 -15.57
CA LEU A 83 3.35 -31.34 -17.03
C LEU A 83 4.62 -31.86 -17.71
N ASP A 84 5.81 -31.51 -17.21
CA ASP A 84 7.08 -32.00 -17.75
C ASP A 84 7.20 -33.53 -17.60
N TYR A 85 6.70 -34.10 -16.50
CA TYR A 85 6.59 -35.55 -16.32
C TYR A 85 5.62 -36.21 -17.32
N LEU A 86 4.44 -35.63 -17.53
CA LEU A 86 3.46 -36.14 -18.50
C LEU A 86 3.98 -36.06 -19.94
N LEU A 87 4.79 -35.04 -20.26
CA LEU A 87 5.32 -34.77 -21.59
C LEU A 87 6.74 -35.28 -21.79
N ILE A 88 7.21 -36.23 -20.97
CA ILE A 88 8.61 -36.70 -21.01
C ILE A 88 9.01 -37.25 -22.38
N LYS A 89 8.05 -37.80 -23.15
CA LYS A 89 8.28 -38.29 -24.53
C LYS A 89 8.47 -37.17 -25.55
N GLU A 90 7.83 -36.02 -25.33
CA GLU A 90 7.90 -34.83 -26.18
C GLU A 90 9.08 -33.92 -25.77
N GLY A 91 9.90 -34.32 -24.79
CA GLY A 91 10.97 -33.48 -24.22
C GLY A 91 10.46 -32.47 -23.17
N GLY A 92 9.38 -32.81 -22.47
CA GLY A 92 8.69 -31.94 -21.52
C GLY A 92 7.86 -30.87 -22.23
N VAL A 93 7.37 -29.89 -21.47
CA VAL A 93 6.66 -28.72 -22.02
C VAL A 93 7.58 -27.91 -22.93
N CYS A 94 8.90 -27.94 -22.70
CA CYS A 94 9.85 -27.22 -23.54
C CYS A 94 9.98 -27.80 -24.95
N GLY A 95 10.13 -29.13 -25.04
CA GLY A 95 10.23 -29.83 -26.31
C GLY A 95 8.91 -29.78 -27.09
N LEU A 96 7.76 -29.91 -26.39
CA LEU A 96 6.44 -29.74 -27.01
C LEU A 96 6.26 -28.36 -27.66
N LEU A 97 6.77 -27.30 -27.03
CA LEU A 97 6.69 -25.92 -27.54
C LEU A 97 7.81 -25.56 -28.53
N ASN A 98 8.71 -26.49 -28.87
CA ASN A 98 9.88 -26.26 -29.72
C ASN A 98 10.74 -25.05 -29.28
N LEU A 99 10.87 -24.83 -27.97
CA LEU A 99 11.67 -23.74 -27.41
C LEU A 99 13.15 -24.14 -27.39
N THR A 100 14.01 -23.41 -28.09
CA THR A 100 15.46 -23.69 -28.20
C THR A 100 16.26 -23.31 -26.95
N HIS A 101 15.72 -22.43 -26.10
CA HIS A 101 16.32 -22.02 -24.83
C HIS A 101 15.24 -21.98 -23.74
N CYS A 102 15.04 -23.10 -23.03
CA CYS A 102 14.20 -23.09 -21.82
C CYS A 102 15.01 -22.71 -20.58
N CYS A 103 14.69 -21.56 -20.01
CA CYS A 103 15.04 -21.22 -18.65
C CYS A 103 13.76 -20.79 -17.94
N PHE A 104 13.24 -21.66 -17.07
CA PHE A 104 12.06 -21.34 -16.26
C PHE A 104 12.53 -21.07 -14.84
N HIS A 105 12.72 -19.79 -14.52
CA HIS A 105 13.00 -19.32 -13.18
C HIS A 105 11.93 -18.29 -12.81
N ILE A 106 11.26 -18.52 -11.68
CA ILE A 106 10.38 -17.52 -11.09
C ILE A 106 11.16 -16.95 -9.91
N ASP A 107 11.53 -15.68 -9.96
CA ASP A 107 12.24 -15.03 -8.86
C ASP A 107 11.40 -15.02 -7.59
N ASP A 108 12.04 -15.26 -6.46
CA ASP A 108 11.41 -15.13 -5.15
C ASP A 108 11.72 -13.74 -4.56
N ILE A 109 10.99 -12.74 -5.03
CA ILE A 109 11.10 -11.35 -4.55
C ILE A 109 10.44 -11.12 -3.19
N SER A 110 9.95 -12.18 -2.56
CA SER A 110 9.12 -12.06 -1.38
C SER A 110 9.87 -11.56 -0.15
N GLY A 111 11.20 -11.78 -0.10
CA GLY A 111 12.10 -11.21 0.89
C GLY A 111 12.27 -9.70 0.71
N GLU A 112 12.40 -9.23 -0.52
CA GLU A 112 12.48 -7.79 -0.85
C GLU A 112 11.19 -7.07 -0.43
N VAL A 113 10.02 -7.65 -0.75
CA VAL A 113 8.73 -7.09 -0.32
C VAL A 113 8.59 -7.05 1.20
N SER A 114 9.15 -8.03 1.91
CA SER A 114 9.12 -8.05 3.38
C SER A 114 10.03 -6.98 3.98
N GLN A 115 11.15 -6.67 3.32
CA GLN A 115 12.03 -5.56 3.68
C GLN A 115 11.35 -4.21 3.45
N ASP A 116 10.70 -4.02 2.30
CA ASP A 116 9.96 -2.80 2.00
C ASP A 116 8.83 -2.54 3.02
N ILE A 117 8.13 -3.59 3.46
CA ILE A 117 7.12 -3.48 4.53
C ILE A 117 7.76 -3.01 5.84
N HIS A 118 8.89 -3.59 6.23
CA HIS A 118 9.61 -3.20 7.43
C HIS A 118 10.06 -1.74 7.37
N ASP A 119 10.56 -1.29 6.23
CA ASP A 119 11.00 0.08 6.02
C ASP A 119 9.82 1.07 6.13
N ILE A 120 8.64 0.71 5.62
CA ILE A 120 7.41 1.51 5.78
C ILE A 120 7.00 1.58 7.26
N GLU A 121 7.05 0.46 7.98
CA GLU A 121 6.75 0.44 9.42
C GLU A 121 7.72 1.32 10.21
N GLU A 122 9.02 1.28 9.88
CA GLU A 122 10.00 2.17 10.49
C GLU A 122 9.66 3.63 10.24
N ILE A 123 9.39 4.02 9.00
CA ILE A 123 9.00 5.39 8.64
C ILE A 123 7.76 5.83 9.44
N GLN A 124 6.75 4.96 9.56
CA GLN A 124 5.55 5.23 10.34
C GLN A 124 5.87 5.49 11.82
N THR A 125 6.76 4.70 12.43
CA THR A 125 7.18 4.94 13.83
C THR A 125 7.92 6.26 14.01
N GLN A 126 8.74 6.66 13.03
CA GLN A 126 9.46 7.94 13.05
C GLN A 126 8.50 9.13 12.91
N LEU A 127 7.48 9.01 12.06
CA LEU A 127 6.44 10.01 11.90
C LEU A 127 5.65 10.21 13.20
N ARG A 128 5.20 9.12 13.84
CA ARG A 128 4.51 9.18 15.14
C ARG A 128 5.33 9.87 16.24
N LYS A 129 6.66 9.67 16.26
CA LYS A 129 7.55 10.35 17.22
C LYS A 129 7.68 11.85 16.95
N ARG A 130 7.70 12.27 15.68
CA ARG A 130 7.78 13.69 15.28
C ARG A 130 6.47 14.43 15.53
N GLN A 131 5.34 13.75 15.37
CA GLN A 131 4.00 14.26 15.65
C GLN A 131 3.81 14.65 17.12
N HIS A 132 4.50 13.98 18.04
CA HIS A 132 4.44 14.23 19.48
C HIS A 132 5.19 15.50 19.94
N ILE A 133 5.79 16.27 19.04
CA ILE A 133 6.34 17.60 19.34
C ILE A 133 5.18 18.60 19.25
N PRO A 134 4.73 19.22 20.36
CA PRO A 134 3.61 20.15 20.29
C PRO A 134 3.99 21.31 19.39
N GLN A 135 3.30 21.46 18.26
CA GLN A 135 3.27 22.72 17.50
C GLN A 135 2.52 23.77 18.34
N ARG A 136 3.20 24.26 19.38
CA ARG A 136 2.75 25.38 20.19
C ARG A 136 3.15 26.64 19.43
N CYS A 137 2.34 27.04 18.46
CA CYS A 137 2.44 28.39 17.91
C CYS A 137 2.06 29.36 19.04
N THR A 138 3.06 29.92 19.72
CA THR A 138 2.86 31.09 20.57
C THR A 138 2.51 32.27 19.66
N ILE A 139 1.30 32.78 19.79
CA ILE A 139 0.90 34.06 19.21
C ILE A 139 1.81 35.10 19.87
N SER A 140 2.82 35.60 19.17
CA SER A 140 3.49 36.83 19.57
C SER A 140 2.54 37.96 19.23
N THR A 141 1.77 38.38 20.23
CA THR A 141 1.10 39.69 20.21
C THR A 141 2.19 40.75 20.24
N VAL A 142 2.32 41.51 19.15
CA VAL A 142 2.96 42.84 19.15
C VAL A 142 1.89 43.87 19.43
#